data_AF-A0A108U7G8-F1
#
_entry.id   AF-A0A108U7G8-F1
#
_cell.length_a   1.000
_cell.length_b   1.000
_cell.length_c   1.000
_cell.angle_alpha   90.00
_cell.angle_beta   90.00
_cell.angle_gamma   90.00
#
_symmetry.space_group_name_H-M   'P 1'
#
loop_
_entity.id
_entity.type
_entity.pdbx_description
1 polymer ?
#
loop_
_entity_poly.entity_id
_entity_poly.type
_entity_poly.pdbx_seq_one_letter_code
_entity_poly.pdbx_strand_id
1 'polypeptide(L)'
;MGQVQYMERYYTTRFTYTGATVPAGGCVTELNGFYTFGSVIAATSYTLTATPAGAQASGDGKCMTMSINDKGVKAKSGTATNVLDCW
;
A
#
# COMPACT_ATOMS: atom_id res chain seq x y z
N MET A 1 -5.97 4.14 2.93
CA MET A 1 -6.08 4.37 4.39
C MET A 1 -6.74 3.21 5.15
N GLY A 2 -7.83 2.60 4.67
CA GLY A 2 -8.50 1.50 5.40
C GLY A 2 -7.63 0.26 5.70
N GLN A 3 -6.70 -0.09 4.81
CA GLN A 3 -5.78 -1.22 5.01
C GLN A 3 -4.78 -0.98 6.16
N VAL A 4 -4.30 0.27 6.32
CA VAL A 4 -3.39 0.67 7.42
C VAL A 4 -4.10 0.51 8.77
N GLN A 5 -5.32 1.04 8.89
CA GLN A 5 -6.15 0.91 10.10
C GLN A 5 -6.42 -0.55 10.48
N TYR A 6 -6.62 -1.43 9.49
CA TYR A 6 -6.75 -2.87 9.74
C TYR A 6 -5.49 -3.47 10.34
N MET A 7 -4.32 -3.15 9.78
CA MET A 7 -3.04 -3.66 10.26
C MET A 7 -2.78 -3.24 11.71
N GLU A 8 -3.02 -1.97 12.06
CA GLU A 8 -2.88 -1.49 13.43
C GLU A 8 -3.79 -2.25 14.41
N ARG A 9 -5.06 -2.47 14.04
CA ARG A 9 -6.00 -3.24 14.87
C ARG A 9 -5.61 -4.72 14.98
N TYR A 10 -5.01 -5.30 13.95
CA TYR A 10 -4.49 -6.66 14.01
C TYR A 10 -3.35 -6.76 15.04
N TYR A 11 -2.42 -5.80 15.02
CA TYR A 11 -1.30 -5.76 15.96
C TYR A 11 -1.76 -5.55 17.41
N THR A 12 -2.71 -4.65 17.67
CA THR A 12 -3.19 -4.42 19.05
C THR A 12 -3.87 -5.63 19.68
N THR A 13 -4.34 -6.59 18.87
CA THR A 13 -4.99 -7.82 19.36
C THR A 13 -4.06 -9.02 19.42
N ARG A 14 -2.94 -9.00 18.70
CA ARG A 14 -2.05 -10.17 18.52
C ARG A 14 -0.60 -9.92 18.88
N PHE A 15 -0.20 -8.66 19.07
CA PHE A 15 1.17 -8.21 19.30
C PHE A 15 2.17 -8.69 18.22
N THR A 16 1.66 -8.95 17.02
CA THR A 16 2.45 -9.29 15.84
C THR A 16 1.65 -8.95 14.58
N TYR A 17 2.31 -8.56 13.49
CA TYR A 17 1.68 -8.53 12.17
C TYR A 17 1.78 -9.86 11.44
N THR A 18 2.60 -10.81 11.91
CA THR A 18 2.72 -12.13 11.27
C THR A 18 1.35 -12.80 11.18
N GLY A 19 1.03 -13.32 9.98
CA GLY A 19 -0.27 -13.91 9.68
C GLY A 19 -1.38 -12.90 9.35
N ALA A 20 -1.11 -11.59 9.38
CA ALA A 20 -2.06 -10.59 8.93
C ALA A 20 -2.30 -10.73 7.42
N THR A 21 -3.56 -10.94 7.05
CA THR A 21 -4.01 -10.90 5.65
C THR A 21 -4.72 -9.58 5.41
N VAL A 22 -4.12 -8.70 4.62
CA VAL A 22 -4.70 -7.40 4.30
C VAL A 22 -6.01 -7.62 3.53
N PRO A 23 -7.18 -7.17 4.02
CA PRO A 23 -8.43 -7.42 3.36
C PRO A 23 -8.48 -6.73 1.99
N ALA A 24 -8.93 -7.45 0.97
CA ALA A 24 -9.34 -6.87 -0.30
C ALA A 24 -10.70 -6.17 -0.11
N GLY A 25 -10.67 -4.94 0.43
CA GLY A 25 -11.85 -4.09 0.55
C GLY A 25 -12.26 -3.48 -0.80
N GLY A 26 -13.35 -2.70 -0.81
CA GLY A 26 -13.89 -2.06 -2.02
C GLY A 26 -12.84 -1.31 -2.86
N CYS A 27 -11.89 -0.63 -2.21
CA CYS A 27 -10.78 0.06 -2.87
C CYS A 27 -9.91 -0.86 -3.75
N VAL A 28 -9.64 -2.10 -3.33
CA VAL A 28 -8.86 -3.06 -4.12
C VAL A 28 -9.66 -3.50 -5.35
N THR A 29 -10.96 -3.66 -5.20
CA THR A 29 -11.88 -4.03 -6.29
C THR A 29 -12.03 -2.90 -7.30
N GLU A 30 -12.22 -1.66 -6.83
CA GLU A 30 -12.40 -0.47 -7.67
C GLU A 30 -11.14 -0.13 -8.48
N LEU A 31 -9.96 -0.35 -7.89
CA LEU A 31 -8.67 -0.08 -8.54
C LEU A 31 -8.10 -1.29 -9.28
N ASN A 32 -8.88 -2.37 -9.38
CA ASN A 32 -8.50 -3.55 -10.13
C ASN A 32 -8.23 -3.17 -11.61
N GLY A 33 -7.14 -3.68 -12.18
CA GLY A 33 -6.68 -3.34 -13.53
C GLY A 33 -5.84 -2.06 -13.62
N PHE A 34 -5.89 -1.18 -12.62
CA PHE A 34 -5.03 0.02 -12.53
C PHE A 34 -3.89 -0.16 -11.53
N TYR A 35 -4.11 -0.93 -10.47
CA TYR A 35 -3.08 -1.23 -9.47
C TYR A 35 -3.15 -2.69 -9.04
N THR A 36 -1.98 -3.27 -8.84
CA THR A 36 -1.78 -4.53 -8.12
C THR A 36 -1.35 -4.20 -6.69
N PHE A 37 -2.06 -4.74 -5.71
CA PHE A 37 -1.75 -4.52 -4.30
C PHE A 37 -0.90 -5.66 -3.75
N GLY A 38 0.11 -5.32 -2.97
CA GLY A 38 1.00 -6.26 -2.31
C GLY A 38 1.27 -5.86 -0.87
N SER A 39 1.79 -6.80 -0.09
CA SER A 39 2.27 -6.54 1.26
C SER A 39 3.52 -7.34 1.60
N VAL A 40 4.42 -6.72 2.36
CA VAL A 40 5.55 -7.38 3.02
C VAL A 40 5.29 -7.29 4.51
N ILE A 41 5.22 -8.43 5.19
CA ILE A 41 4.82 -8.53 6.59
C ILE A 41 5.95 -9.16 7.40
N ALA A 42 6.32 -8.52 8.52
CA ALA A 42 7.21 -9.06 9.54
C ALA A 42 6.49 -9.04 10.90
N ALA A 43 7.15 -9.48 11.98
CA ALA A 43 6.51 -9.52 13.30
C ALA A 43 6.08 -8.12 13.79
N THR A 44 6.92 -7.11 13.58
CA THR A 44 6.71 -5.75 14.12
C THR A 44 6.76 -4.66 13.05
N SER A 45 6.70 -5.02 11.77
CA SER A 45 6.65 -4.07 10.67
C SER A 45 5.84 -4.62 9.50
N TYR A 46 5.36 -3.71 8.66
CA TYR A 46 4.77 -4.05 7.37
C TYR A 46 5.01 -2.95 6.36
N THR A 47 4.95 -3.30 5.09
CA THR A 47 4.85 -2.37 3.98
C THR A 47 3.71 -2.80 3.07
N LEU A 48 2.79 -1.90 2.79
CA LEU A 48 1.74 -2.06 1.78
C LEU A 48 2.19 -1.37 0.50
N THR A 49 2.01 -2.01 -0.65
CA THR A 49 2.39 -1.49 -1.95
C THR A 49 1.21 -1.47 -2.91
N ALA A 50 1.11 -0.40 -3.70
CA ALA A 50 0.23 -0.31 -4.86
C ALA A 50 1.11 -0.10 -6.10
N THR A 51 1.23 -1.15 -6.91
CA THR A 51 2.02 -1.15 -8.15
C THR A 51 1.10 -0.90 -9.34
N PRO A 52 1.35 0.13 -10.16
CA PRO A 52 0.55 0.39 -11.35
C PRO A 52 0.44 -0.83 -12.27
N ALA A 53 -0.74 -1.01 -12.85
CA ALA A 53 -1.07 -2.04 -13.82
C ALA A 53 -1.89 -1.41 -14.96
N GLY A 54 -2.04 -2.16 -16.07
CA GLY A 54 -2.82 -1.72 -17.21
C GLY A 54 -2.41 -0.33 -17.71
N ALA A 55 -3.40 0.53 -17.95
CA ALA A 55 -3.17 1.90 -18.44
C ALA A 55 -2.36 2.76 -17.46
N GLN A 56 -2.47 2.51 -16.15
CA GLN A 56 -1.72 3.27 -15.14
C GLN A 56 -0.22 2.97 -15.21
N ALA A 57 0.17 1.74 -15.58
CA ALA A 57 1.58 1.37 -15.72
C ALA A 57 2.31 2.14 -16.82
N SER A 58 1.59 2.53 -17.88
CA SER A 58 2.13 3.35 -18.98
C SER A 58 1.86 4.84 -18.80
N GLY A 59 0.81 5.23 -18.06
CA GLY A 59 0.35 6.61 -17.95
C GLY A 59 0.92 7.38 -16.77
N ASP A 60 1.38 6.70 -15.72
CA ASP A 60 1.75 7.33 -14.45
C ASP A 60 3.26 7.28 -14.16
N GLY A 61 4.05 7.91 -15.03
CA GLY A 61 5.49 8.08 -14.79
C GLY A 61 5.82 8.96 -13.56
N LYS A 62 4.86 9.76 -13.09
CA LYS A 62 5.06 10.71 -11.99
C LYS A 62 5.07 10.00 -10.63
N CYS A 63 4.15 9.08 -10.39
CA CYS A 63 4.00 8.43 -9.08
C CYS A 63 4.48 6.98 -9.08
N MET A 64 4.20 6.23 -10.16
CA MET A 64 4.53 4.81 -10.30
C MET A 64 4.11 3.99 -9.07
N THR A 65 4.92 3.04 -8.60
CA THR A 65 4.64 2.27 -7.38
C THR A 65 4.64 3.17 -6.16
N MET A 66 3.55 3.11 -5.41
CA MET A 66 3.35 3.80 -4.13
C MET A 66 3.40 2.79 -2.98
N SER A 67 3.90 3.20 -1.82
CA SER A 67 3.90 2.34 -0.63
C SER A 67 3.75 3.11 0.67
N ILE A 68 3.24 2.43 1.71
CA ILE A 68 3.16 2.94 3.07
C ILE A 68 3.54 1.84 4.06
N ASN A 69 4.26 2.19 5.13
CA ASN A 69 4.64 1.25 6.18
C ASN A 69 3.89 1.47 7.51
N ASP A 70 4.19 0.63 8.50
CA ASP A 70 3.66 0.67 9.88
C ASP A 70 3.89 2.00 10.61
N LYS A 71 4.84 2.82 10.14
CA LYS A 71 5.11 4.16 10.69
C LYS A 71 4.39 5.28 9.94
N GLY A 72 3.54 4.93 8.97
CA GLY A 72 2.89 5.90 8.10
C GLY A 72 3.83 6.57 7.09
N VAL A 73 5.05 6.07 6.93
CA VAL A 73 6.00 6.62 5.95
C VAL A 73 5.53 6.23 4.55
N LYS A 74 5.19 7.24 3.76
CA LYS A 74 4.78 7.12 2.37
C LYS A 74 6.01 7.15 1.45
N ALA A 75 6.00 6.35 0.40
CA ALA A 75 7.01 6.40 -0.65
C ALA A 75 6.37 6.25 -2.05
N LYS A 76 7.12 6.67 -3.06
CA LYS A 76 6.80 6.57 -4.49
C LYS A 76 8.06 6.24 -5.28
N SER A 77 7.90 5.62 -6.44
CA SER A 77 9.02 5.27 -7.35
C SER A 77 9.08 6.11 -8.63
N GLY A 78 8.05 6.91 -8.92
CA GLY A 78 8.00 7.77 -10.10
C GLY A 78 8.87 9.03 -9.99
N THR A 79 8.70 9.98 -10.90
CA THR A 79 9.53 11.18 -11.01
C THR A 79 9.12 12.36 -10.11
N ALA A 80 7.98 12.30 -9.40
CA ALA A 80 7.51 13.40 -8.55
C ALA A 80 8.57 13.86 -7.54
N THR A 81 8.77 15.15 -7.34
CA THR A 81 9.74 15.65 -6.35
C THR A 81 9.25 15.40 -4.93
N ASN A 82 7.96 15.62 -4.67
CA ASN A 82 7.35 15.40 -3.37
C ASN A 82 6.46 14.16 -3.39
N VAL A 83 6.56 13.30 -2.37
CA VAL A 83 5.66 12.14 -2.22
C VAL A 83 4.21 12.57 -2.08
N LEU A 84 3.93 13.73 -1.48
CA LEU A 84 2.57 14.24 -1.31
C LEU A 84 1.87 14.58 -2.64
N ASP A 85 2.61 14.73 -3.74
CA ASP A 85 2.02 14.96 -5.06
C ASP A 85 1.28 13.73 -5.61
N CYS A 86 1.41 12.59 -4.92
CA CYS A 86 0.91 11.29 -5.35
C CYS A 86 -0.14 10.68 -4.40
N TRP A 87 -0.40 11.30 -3.24
CA TRP A 87 -1.13 10.68 -2.12
C TRP A 87 -2.33 11.48 -1.63
#